data_AF-A0A2B5RQA4-F1
#
_entry.id   AF-A0A2B5RQA4-F1
#
_cell.length_a   1.000
_cell.length_b   1.000
_cell.length_c   1.000
_cell.angle_alpha   90.00
_cell.angle_beta   90.00
_cell.angle_gamma   90.00
#
_symmetry.space_group_name_H-M   'P 1'
#
loop_
_entity.id
_entity.type
_entity.pdbx_description
1 polymer ?
#
loop_
_entity_poly.entity_id
_entity_poly.type
_entity_poly.pdbx_seq_one_letter_code
_entity_poly.pdbx_strand_id
1 'polypeptide(L)'
;MQVTINLDKHPEDIQRQLKLIVYSITYGKQSPKILCETSGIYRQSFYNLIQGKTSTRKAQELLDRIIPHVPFSHDEEIIQLAVNIYDLSHEIASKVGESE
;
A
#
# COMPACT_ATOMS: atom_id res chain seq x y z
N MET A 1 -3.40 -8.84 11.16
CA MET A 1 -2.39 -7.78 11.35
C MET A 1 -2.95 -6.52 10.71
N GLN A 2 -3.16 -5.45 11.47
CA GLN A 2 -3.70 -4.20 10.94
C GLN A 2 -2.56 -3.42 10.29
N VAL A 3 -2.68 -3.12 9.00
CA VAL A 3 -1.65 -2.42 8.24
C VAL A 3 -1.91 -0.92 8.37
N THR A 4 -1.18 -0.25 9.26
CA THR A 4 -1.24 1.22 9.39
C THR A 4 -0.34 1.82 8.32
N ILE A 5 -0.93 2.45 7.30
CA ILE A 5 -0.18 3.19 6.29
C ILE A 5 -0.06 4.65 6.73
N ASN A 6 1.16 5.20 6.75
CA ASN A 6 1.36 6.64 6.89
C ASN A 6 1.68 7.23 5.52
N LEU A 7 0.70 7.88 4.90
CA LEU A 7 0.79 8.43 3.54
C LEU A 7 1.35 9.86 3.52
N ASP A 8 1.21 10.61 4.61
CA ASP A 8 1.50 12.06 4.70
C ASP A 8 2.94 12.44 4.36
N LYS A 9 3.85 11.47 4.40
CA LYS A 9 5.29 11.66 4.17
C LYS A 9 5.73 11.44 2.72
N HIS A 10 4.79 11.09 1.83
CA HIS A 10 5.09 10.67 0.47
C HIS A 10 4.38 11.52 -0.59
N PRO A 11 4.98 11.70 -1.79
CA PRO A 11 4.29 12.26 -2.95
C PRO A 11 3.06 11.44 -3.35
N GLU A 12 2.12 12.09 -4.04
CA GLU A 12 0.83 11.51 -4.44
C GLU A 12 0.96 10.19 -5.23
N ASP A 13 1.90 10.11 -6.18
CA ASP A 13 2.11 8.90 -6.98
C ASP A 13 2.52 7.70 -6.12
N ILE A 14 3.42 7.92 -5.15
CA ILE A 14 3.85 6.90 -4.18
C ILE A 14 2.67 6.50 -3.31
N GLN A 15 1.84 7.45 -2.88
CA GLN A 15 0.64 7.14 -2.10
C GLN A 15 -0.34 6.27 -2.88
N ARG A 16 -0.60 6.57 -4.15
CA ARG A 16 -1.46 5.76 -5.03
C ARG A 16 -0.96 4.31 -5.12
N GLN A 17 0.34 4.13 -5.33
CA GLN A 17 0.96 2.81 -5.40
C GLN A 17 0.91 2.05 -4.05
N LEU A 18 1.11 2.75 -2.93
CA LEU A 18 0.97 2.15 -1.59
C LEU A 18 -0.47 1.70 -1.31
N LYS A 19 -1.46 2.49 -1.70
CA LYS A 19 -2.89 2.13 -1.58
C LYS A 19 -3.21 0.87 -2.39
N LEU A 20 -2.67 0.74 -3.61
CA LEU A 20 -2.82 -0.47 -4.42
C LEU A 20 -2.24 -1.72 -3.74
N ILE A 21 -1.03 -1.59 -3.15
CA ILE A 21 -0.41 -2.70 -2.41
C ILE A 21 -1.28 -3.13 -1.24
N VAL A 22 -1.82 -2.19 -0.48
CA VAL A 22 -2.67 -2.52 0.68
C VAL A 22 -4.02 -3.08 0.27
N TYR A 23 -4.62 -2.56 -0.79
CA TYR A 23 -5.79 -3.18 -1.40
C TYR A 23 -5.51 -4.64 -1.74
N SER A 24 -4.36 -4.90 -2.37
CA SER A 24 -3.99 -6.25 -2.80
C SER A 24 -3.78 -7.21 -1.62
N ILE A 25 -3.24 -6.71 -0.51
CA ILE A 25 -3.06 -7.49 0.71
C ILE A 25 -4.40 -7.76 1.40
N THR A 26 -5.27 -6.74 1.45
CA THR A 26 -6.50 -6.78 2.25
C THR A 26 -7.61 -7.53 1.53
N TYR A 27 -7.83 -7.21 0.25
CA TYR A 27 -8.95 -7.71 -0.55
C TYR A 27 -8.49 -8.77 -1.57
N GLY A 28 -7.28 -8.64 -2.11
CA GLY A 28 -6.69 -9.63 -3.00
C GLY A 28 -6.14 -10.88 -2.32
N LYS A 29 -6.23 -10.96 -0.98
CA LYS A 29 -5.68 -12.06 -0.17
C LYS A 29 -4.18 -12.30 -0.40
N GLN A 30 -3.46 -11.28 -0.88
CA GLN A 30 -2.03 -11.41 -1.14
C GLN A 30 -1.26 -11.30 0.18
N SER A 31 -0.42 -12.29 0.46
CA SER A 31 0.39 -12.26 1.69
C SER A 31 1.55 -11.26 1.54
N PRO A 32 1.78 -10.37 2.52
CA PRO A 32 2.97 -9.52 2.54
C PRO A 32 4.27 -10.33 2.46
N LYS A 33 4.28 -11.53 3.03
CA LYS A 33 5.40 -12.48 2.96
C LYS A 33 5.71 -12.85 1.51
N ILE A 34 4.67 -13.25 0.76
CA ILE A 34 4.81 -13.69 -0.64
C ILE A 34 5.29 -12.52 -1.49
N LEU A 35 4.68 -11.33 -1.35
CA LEU A 35 5.13 -10.12 -2.06
C LEU A 35 6.59 -9.79 -1.80
N CYS A 36 7.06 -9.90 -0.54
CA CYS A 36 8.45 -9.66 -0.22
C CYS A 36 9.39 -10.67 -0.88
N GLU A 37 9.01 -11.95 -0.84
CA GLU A 37 9.78 -13.07 -1.41
C GLU A 37 9.87 -12.97 -2.93
N THR A 38 8.74 -12.68 -3.62
CA THR A 38 8.71 -12.55 -5.08
C THR A 38 9.43 -11.30 -5.58
N SER A 39 9.35 -10.20 -4.81
CA SER A 39 9.99 -8.92 -5.19
C SER A 39 11.46 -8.81 -4.73
N GLY A 40 11.99 -9.83 -4.05
CA GLY A 40 13.36 -9.84 -3.55
C GLY A 40 13.66 -8.72 -2.53
N ILE A 41 12.67 -8.33 -1.73
CA ILE A 41 12.82 -7.28 -0.71
C ILE A 41 12.74 -7.85 0.71
N TYR A 42 13.46 -7.21 1.63
CA TYR A 42 13.39 -7.58 3.05
C TYR A 42 12.04 -7.14 3.65
N ARG A 43 11.44 -8.01 4.47
CA ARG A 43 10.18 -7.70 5.17
C ARG A 43 10.27 -6.43 6.02
N GLN A 44 11.42 -6.18 6.66
CA GLN A 44 11.63 -4.94 7.42
C GLN A 44 11.53 -3.70 6.53
N SER A 45 12.10 -3.74 5.32
CA SER A 45 12.02 -2.63 4.36
C SER A 45 10.58 -2.42 3.89
N PHE A 46 9.84 -3.51 3.66
CA PHE A 46 8.41 -3.45 3.34
C PHE A 46 7.60 -2.79 4.47
N TYR A 47 7.81 -3.19 5.73
CA TYR A 47 7.09 -2.57 6.84
C TYR A 47 7.48 -1.11 7.08
N ASN A 48 8.77 -0.76 6.91
CA ASN A 48 9.21 0.62 6.98
C ASN A 48 8.61 1.47 5.85
N LEU A 49 8.41 0.89 4.66
CA LEU A 49 7.74 1.54 3.53
C LEU A 49 6.29 1.86 3.88
N ILE A 50 5.54 0.85 4.32
CA ILE A 50 4.12 1.02 4.66
C ILE A 50 3.93 2.00 5.84
N GLN A 51 4.82 1.98 6.83
CA GLN A 51 4.76 2.89 7.98
C GLN A 51 5.21 4.34 7.68
N GLY A 52 5.55 4.68 6.43
CA GLY A 52 6.05 6.00 6.07
C GLY A 52 7.40 6.34 6.74
N LYS A 53 8.18 5.33 7.12
CA LYS A 53 9.51 5.46 7.75
C LYS A 53 10.65 5.44 6.72
N THR A 54 10.30 5.45 5.45
CA THR A 54 11.25 5.33 4.33
C THR A 54 11.35 6.67 3.62
N SER A 55 12.55 7.05 3.15
CA SER A 55 12.69 8.26 2.35
C SER A 55 11.98 8.11 0.99
N THR A 56 11.53 9.21 0.39
CA THR A 56 10.83 9.22 -0.92
C THR A 56 11.59 8.44 -1.99
N ARG A 57 12.90 8.69 -2.14
CA ARG A 57 13.75 7.96 -3.10
C ARG A 57 13.73 6.46 -2.87
N LYS A 58 13.86 6.04 -1.60
CA LYS A 58 13.90 4.62 -1.26
C LYS A 58 12.52 3.97 -1.38
N ALA A 59 11.46 4.73 -1.12
CA ALA A 59 10.09 4.29 -1.31
C ALA A 59 9.81 3.99 -2.78
N GLN A 60 10.20 4.89 -3.70
CA GLN A 60 10.08 4.65 -5.14
C GLN A 60 10.85 3.39 -5.57
N GLU A 61 12.12 3.25 -5.17
CA GLU A 61 12.93 2.05 -5.47
C GLU A 61 12.29 0.74 -5.01
N LEU A 62 11.61 0.76 -3.85
CA LEU A 62 10.93 -0.42 -3.32
C LEU A 62 9.62 -0.68 -4.07
N LEU A 63 8.87 0.37 -4.39
CA LEU A 63 7.62 0.26 -5.14
C LEU A 63 7.84 -0.25 -6.57
N ASP A 64 8.85 0.26 -7.27
CA ASP A 64 9.21 -0.21 -8.62
C ASP A 64 9.52 -1.71 -8.65
N ARG A 65 9.99 -2.27 -7.53
CA ARG A 65 10.21 -3.71 -7.36
C ARG A 65 8.93 -4.46 -6.99
N ILE A 66 8.09 -3.91 -6.12
CA ILE A 66 6.90 -4.61 -5.61
C ILE A 66 5.78 -4.62 -6.64
N ILE A 67 5.52 -3.47 -7.27
CA ILE A 67 4.35 -3.25 -8.13
C ILE A 67 4.24 -4.33 -9.21
N PRO A 68 5.29 -4.67 -9.99
CA PRO A 68 5.20 -5.71 -11.02
C PRO A 68 4.75 -7.10 -10.53
N HIS A 69 4.86 -7.38 -9.22
CA HIS A 69 4.48 -8.65 -8.61
C HIS A 69 3.14 -8.60 -7.87
N VAL A 70 2.43 -7.47 -7.95
CA VAL A 70 1.05 -7.35 -7.46
C VAL A 70 0.15 -8.20 -8.36
N PRO A 71 -0.75 -9.04 -7.81
CA PRO A 71 -1.54 -10.01 -8.59
C PRO A 71 -2.67 -9.41 -9.44
N PHE A 72 -2.78 -8.08 -9.48
CA PHE A 72 -3.81 -7.37 -10.23
C PHE A 72 -3.22 -6.78 -11.50
N SER A 73 -4.06 -6.61 -12.52
CA SER A 73 -3.68 -5.80 -13.67
C SER A 73 -3.27 -4.41 -13.20
N HIS A 74 -2.17 -3.90 -13.75
CA HIS A 74 -1.70 -2.53 -13.55
C HIS A 74 -2.47 -1.52 -14.42
N ASP A 75 -3.62 -1.93 -14.96
CA ASP A 75 -4.55 -1.03 -15.65
C ASP A 75 -5.00 0.09 -14.71
N GLU A 76 -4.98 1.31 -15.23
CA GLU A 76 -5.19 2.54 -14.46
C GLU A 76 -6.57 2.58 -13.77
N GLU A 77 -7.58 1.94 -14.36
CA GLU A 77 -8.91 1.77 -13.77
C GLU A 77 -8.90 0.91 -12.50
N ILE A 78 -8.16 -0.21 -12.48
CA ILE A 78 -8.04 -1.07 -11.29
C ILE A 78 -7.27 -0.35 -10.20
N ILE A 79 -6.20 0.37 -10.58
CA ILE A 79 -5.43 1.19 -9.64
C ILE A 79 -6.34 2.24 -9.00
N GLN A 80 -7.14 2.95 -9.79
CA GLN A 80 -8.05 3.97 -9.28
C GLN A 80 -9.15 3.37 -8.40
N LEU A 81 -9.70 2.21 -8.75
CA LEU A 81 -10.68 1.50 -7.92
C LEU A 81 -10.09 1.13 -6.55
N ALA A 82 -8.85 0.59 -6.54
CA ALA A 82 -8.15 0.23 -5.32
C ALA A 82 -7.90 1.44 -4.41
N VAL A 83 -7.53 2.59 -4.99
CA VAL A 83 -7.37 3.86 -4.29
C VAL A 83 -8.70 4.30 -3.66
N ASN A 84 -9.79 4.31 -4.43
CA ASN A 84 -11.11 4.74 -3.96
C ASN A 84 -11.62 3.85 -2.80
N ILE A 85 -11.43 2.53 -2.89
CA ILE A 85 -11.82 1.58 -1.83
C ILE A 85 -11.04 1.85 -0.54
N TYR A 86 -9.74 2.11 -0.66
CA TYR A 86 -8.93 2.47 0.51
C TYR A 86 -9.44 3.77 1.17
N ASP A 87 -9.68 4.81 0.38
CA ASP A 87 -10.11 6.12 0.89
C ASP A 87 -11.48 6.05 1.58
N LEU A 88 -12.45 5.36 0.97
CA LEU A 88 -13.76 5.09 1.56
C LEU A 88 -13.65 4.33 2.88
N SER A 89 -12.80 3.29 2.93
CA SER A 89 -12.60 2.48 4.14
C SER A 89 -11.98 3.30 5.27
N HIS A 90 -11.08 4.23 4.93
CA HIS A 90 -10.43 5.11 5.90
C HIS A 90 -11.37 6.20 6.43
N GLU A 91 -12.20 6.78 5.55
CA GLU A 91 -13.23 7.76 5.93
C GLU A 91 -14.24 7.15 6.92
N ILE A 92 -14.71 5.93 6.64
CA ILE A 92 -15.63 5.21 7.53
C ILE A 92 -14.98 4.98 8.90
N ALA A 93 -13.71 4.53 8.93
CA ALA A 93 -13.00 4.31 10.19
C ALA A 93 -12.84 5.60 11.02
N SER A 94 -12.55 6.73 10.35
CA SER A 94 -12.43 8.04 11.01
C SER A 94 -13.76 8.48 11.64
N LYS A 95 -14.87 8.36 10.91
CA LYS A 95 -16.21 8.75 11.41
C LYS A 95 -16.71 7.90 12.58
N VAL A 96 -16.33 6.62 12.61
CA VAL A 96 -16.67 5.73 13.73
C VAL A 96 -15.86 6.06 14.98
N GLY A 97 -14.59 6.49 14.84
CA GLY A 97 -13.73 6.88 15.95
C GLY A 97 -14.01 8.26 16.56
N GLU A 98 -14.71 9.15 15.83
CA GLU A 98 -15.15 10.47 16.33
C GLU A 98 -16.49 10.42 17.11
N SER A 99 -17.11 9.25 17.21
CA SER A 99 -18.40 9.05 17.90
C SER A 99 -18.26 8.48 19.33
N GLU A 100 -17.04 8.43 19.88
CA GLU A 100 -16.73 8.08 21.28
C GLU A 100 -16.25 9.31 22.07
#